data_AF-A0A2E8V1U6-F1
#
_entry.id   AF-A0A2E8V1U6-F1
#
_cell.length_a   1.000
_cell.length_b   1.000
_cell.length_c   1.000
_cell.angle_alpha   90.00
_cell.angle_beta   90.00
_cell.angle_gamma   90.00
#
_symmetry.space_group_name_H-M   'P 1'
#
loop_
_entity.id
_entity.type
_entity.pdbx_description
1 polymer ?
#
loop_
_entity_poly.entity_id
_entity_poly.type
_entity_poly.pdbx_seq_one_letter_code
_entity_poly.pdbx_strand_id
1 'polypeptide(L)'
;MRTEYSISDWDSIASTFAEIFDKLGNIEHTNSFIRFSSFSSDVATGININKNGAFDASMPLHGIGGKVEKIIFTENTVQLIGNSLDYTYRIPPEILNRRK
;
A
#
# COMPACT_ATOMS: atom_id res chain seq x y z
N MET A 1 7.48 -10.83 8.67
CA MET A 1 8.53 -9.92 8.12
C MET A 1 8.17 -8.47 8.41
N ARG A 2 9.15 -7.62 8.74
CA ARG A 2 9.00 -6.16 8.85
C ARG A 2 10.16 -5.50 8.10
N THR A 3 9.85 -4.65 7.13
CA THR A 3 10.85 -3.97 6.30
C THR A 3 10.54 -2.49 6.21
N GLU A 4 11.58 -1.65 6.21
CA GLU A 4 11.46 -0.21 6.25
C GLU A 4 12.27 0.39 5.10
N TYR A 5 11.67 1.37 4.41
CA TYR A 5 12.26 2.05 3.27
C TYR A 5 12.06 3.56 3.39
N SER A 6 13.08 4.32 2.98
CA SER A 6 12.88 5.72 2.61
C SER A 6 12.09 5.78 1.31
N ILE A 7 11.28 6.81 1.08
CA ILE A 7 10.56 7.01 -0.19
C ILE A 7 11.50 7.04 -1.42
N SER A 8 12.78 7.35 -1.21
CA SER A 8 13.82 7.29 -2.24
C SER A 8 14.15 5.88 -2.72
N ASP A 9 13.88 4.84 -1.92
CA ASP A 9 14.23 3.43 -2.19
C ASP A 9 13.19 2.75 -3.09
N TRP A 10 12.79 3.45 -4.16
CA TRP A 10 11.59 3.16 -4.94
C TRP A 10 11.51 1.74 -5.48
N ASP A 11 12.60 1.21 -6.04
CA ASP A 11 12.59 -0.13 -6.64
C ASP A 11 12.38 -1.22 -5.58
N SER A 12 12.91 -1.00 -4.37
CA SER A 12 12.70 -1.93 -3.24
C SER A 12 11.27 -1.83 -2.72
N ILE A 13 10.73 -0.61 -2.61
CA ILE A 13 9.33 -0.38 -2.23
C ILE A 13 8.40 -1.09 -3.22
N ALA A 14 8.58 -0.90 -4.53
CA ALA A 14 7.73 -1.50 -5.54
C ALA A 14 7.79 -3.03 -5.52
N SER A 15 8.99 -3.59 -5.32
CA SER A 15 9.18 -5.04 -5.19
C SER A 15 8.45 -5.62 -3.97
N THR A 16 8.66 -5.05 -2.79
CA THR A 16 7.99 -5.50 -1.55
C THR A 16 6.48 -5.26 -1.59
N PHE A 17 6.03 -4.17 -2.20
CA PHE A 17 4.61 -3.90 -2.40
C PHE A 17 3.96 -4.98 -3.28
N ALA A 18 4.60 -5.34 -4.39
CA ALA A 18 4.12 -6.41 -5.27
C ALA A 18 4.04 -7.76 -4.54
N GLU A 19 5.05 -8.08 -3.74
CA GLU A 19 5.10 -9.31 -2.94
C GLU A 19 3.95 -9.38 -1.91
N ILE A 20 3.71 -8.30 -1.17
CA ILE A 20 2.67 -8.28 -0.12
C ILE A 20 1.27 -8.35 -0.72
N PHE A 21 1.04 -7.72 -1.87
CA PHE A 21 -0.27 -7.72 -2.51
C PHE A 21 -0.48 -8.85 -3.53
N ASP A 22 0.50 -9.75 -3.70
CA ASP A 22 0.40 -10.86 -4.65
C ASP A 22 -0.90 -11.67 -4.43
N LYS A 23 -1.65 -11.87 -5.52
CA LYS A 23 -2.95 -12.58 -5.57
C LYS A 23 -4.10 -11.95 -4.75
N LEU A 24 -3.88 -10.81 -4.10
CA LEU A 24 -4.89 -10.13 -3.28
C LEU A 24 -5.79 -9.17 -4.07
N GLY A 25 -5.44 -8.89 -5.32
CA GLY A 25 -6.13 -7.91 -6.16
C GLY A 25 -5.30 -7.56 -7.39
N ASN A 26 -5.57 -6.40 -7.97
CA ASN A 26 -4.80 -5.86 -9.06
C ASN A 26 -3.68 -4.97 -8.52
N ILE A 27 -2.48 -5.17 -9.07
CA ILE A 27 -1.29 -4.36 -8.78
C ILE A 27 -0.90 -3.65 -10.06
N GLU A 28 -0.83 -2.32 -10.00
CA GLU A 28 -0.29 -1.49 -11.06
C GLU A 28 1.06 -0.93 -10.61
N HIS A 29 2.08 -1.05 -11.44
CA HIS A 29 3.40 -0.48 -11.20
C HIS A 29 3.83 0.30 -12.45
N THR A 30 4.15 1.57 -12.25
CA THR A 30 4.72 2.46 -13.26
C THR A 30 5.97 3.15 -12.70
N ASN A 31 6.67 3.92 -13.54
CA ASN A 31 7.82 4.71 -13.09
C ASN A 31 7.47 5.81 -12.08
N SER A 32 6.19 6.18 -11.97
CA SER A 32 5.72 7.29 -11.13
C SER A 32 4.89 6.85 -9.93
N PHE A 33 4.24 5.68 -9.96
CA PHE A 33 3.41 5.20 -8.87
C PHE A 33 3.33 3.67 -8.79
N ILE A 34 2.97 3.19 -7.61
CA ILE A 34 2.50 1.84 -7.36
C ILE A 34 1.09 1.92 -6.77
N ARG A 35 0.23 1.01 -7.21
CA ARG A 35 -1.16 0.97 -6.75
C ARG A 35 -1.63 -0.45 -6.55
N PHE A 36 -2.37 -0.64 -5.47
CA PHE A 36 -3.16 -1.83 -5.21
C PHE A 36 -4.64 -1.47 -5.25
N SER A 37 -5.44 -2.31 -5.89
CA SER A 37 -6.91 -2.30 -5.80
C SER A 37 -7.41 -3.73 -5.60
N SER A 38 -8.13 -3.96 -4.52
CA SER A 38 -8.71 -5.27 -4.23
C SER A 38 -9.85 -5.63 -5.19
N PHE A 39 -10.20 -6.92 -5.24
CA PHE A 39 -11.41 -7.36 -5.92
C PHE A 39 -12.65 -6.91 -5.14
N SER A 40 -13.61 -6.29 -5.83
CA SER A 40 -14.85 -5.81 -5.22
C SER A 40 -15.73 -6.93 -4.66
N SER A 41 -15.51 -8.19 -5.06
CA SER A 41 -16.18 -9.37 -4.50
C SER A 41 -15.87 -9.60 -3.03
N ASP A 42 -14.71 -9.13 -2.57
CA ASP A 42 -14.22 -9.38 -1.21
C ASP A 42 -14.52 -8.14 -0.36
N VAL A 43 -13.82 -7.04 -0.63
CA VAL A 43 -14.01 -5.69 -0.07
C VAL A 43 -13.45 -4.70 -1.07
N ALA A 44 -14.12 -3.59 -1.36
CA ALA A 44 -13.58 -2.55 -2.25
C ALA A 44 -12.62 -1.60 -1.50
N THR A 45 -11.31 -1.75 -1.71
CA THR A 45 -10.29 -0.88 -1.10
C THR A 45 -9.05 -0.80 -1.99
N GLY A 46 -8.26 0.25 -1.83
CA GLY A 46 -6.99 0.37 -2.50
C GLY A 46 -6.05 1.35 -1.82
N ILE A 47 -4.79 1.30 -2.24
CA ILE A 47 -3.74 2.22 -1.83
C ILE A 47 -2.89 2.54 -3.05
N ASN A 48 -2.60 3.82 -3.25
CA ASN A 48 -1.75 4.35 -4.29
C ASN A 48 -0.64 5.19 -3.65
N ILE A 49 0.59 4.94 -4.05
CA ILE A 49 1.78 5.61 -3.55
C ILE A 49 2.55 6.10 -4.77
N ASN A 50 2.86 7.39 -4.80
CA ASN A 50 3.65 8.00 -5.86
C ASN A 50 5.12 8.08 -5.42
N LYS A 51 6.02 8.00 -6.39
CA LYS A 51 7.48 8.09 -6.19
C LYS A 51 7.93 9.41 -5.56
N ASN A 52 7.13 10.46 -5.68
CA ASN A 52 7.37 11.77 -5.05
C ASN A 52 6.87 11.84 -3.59
N GLY A 53 6.33 10.74 -3.05
CA GLY A 53 5.80 10.63 -1.70
C GLY A 53 4.32 10.98 -1.57
N ALA A 54 3.63 11.46 -2.62
CA ALA A 54 2.19 11.63 -2.54
C ALA A 54 1.49 10.26 -2.45
N PHE A 55 0.50 10.12 -1.56
CA PHE A 55 -0.28 8.89 -1.48
C PHE A 55 -1.77 9.19 -1.37
N ASP A 56 -2.57 8.22 -1.78
CA ASP A 56 -3.99 8.14 -1.49
C ASP A 56 -4.36 6.70 -1.12
N ALA A 57 -5.23 6.55 -0.13
CA ALA A 57 -5.84 5.28 0.22
C ALA A 57 -7.35 5.44 0.18
N SER A 58 -8.02 4.47 -0.45
CA SER A 58 -9.47 4.42 -0.53
C SER A 58 -10.00 3.24 0.27
N MET A 59 -10.90 3.54 1.19
CA MET A 59 -11.76 2.57 1.87
C MET A 59 -13.21 2.91 1.53
N PRO A 60 -14.16 1.95 1.61
CA PRO A 60 -15.54 2.15 1.18
C PRO A 60 -16.25 3.39 1.75
N LEU A 61 -15.77 3.92 2.89
CA LEU A 61 -16.39 5.04 3.58
C LEU A 61 -15.48 6.28 3.73
N HIS A 62 -14.16 6.16 3.60
CA HIS A 62 -13.21 7.27 3.82
C HIS A 62 -12.00 7.18 2.89
N GLY A 63 -11.58 8.34 2.37
CA GLY A 63 -10.31 8.51 1.67
C GLY A 63 -9.34 9.32 2.52
N ILE A 64 -8.06 8.96 2.49
CA ILE A 64 -6.98 9.72 3.14
C ILE A 64 -5.80 9.83 2.20
N GLY A 65 -5.09 10.95 2.25
CA GLY A 65 -3.87 11.18 1.49
C GLY A 65 -2.94 12.13 2.22
N GLY A 66 -1.72 12.25 1.70
CA GLY A 66 -0.67 13.06 2.31
C GLY A 66 0.67 12.87 1.63
N LYS A 67 1.74 13.35 2.28
CA LYS A 67 3.12 13.19 1.83
C LYS A 67 3.88 12.24 2.74
N VAL A 68 4.42 11.19 2.14
CA VAL A 68 5.18 10.11 2.76
C VAL A 68 6.66 10.36 2.57
N GLU A 69 7.41 10.15 3.63
CA GLU A 69 8.88 10.15 3.64
C GLU A 69 9.42 8.74 3.86
N LYS A 70 8.64 7.89 4.54
CA LYS A 70 9.04 6.55 4.93
C LYS A 70 7.89 5.56 4.85
N ILE A 71 8.17 4.36 4.39
CA ILE A 71 7.19 3.27 4.27
C ILE A 71 7.68 2.07 5.08
N ILE A 72 6.79 1.52 5.89
CA ILE A 72 7.05 0.29 6.66
C ILE A 72 6.07 -0.78 6.22
N PHE A 73 6.61 -1.87 5.72
CA PHE A 73 5.88 -3.05 5.30
C PHE A 73 5.89 -4.10 6.40
N THR A 74 4.72 -4.73 6.63
CA THR A 74 4.63 -6.02 7.31
C THR A 74 3.87 -7.00 6.41
N GLU A 75 3.67 -8.24 6.86
CA GLU A 75 2.91 -9.24 6.11
C GLU A 75 1.50 -8.79 5.73
N ASN A 76 0.87 -7.94 6.54
CA ASN A 76 -0.54 -7.57 6.42
C ASN A 76 -0.81 -6.06 6.51
N THR A 77 0.23 -5.23 6.56
CA THR A 77 0.08 -3.76 6.69
C THR A 77 1.11 -3.00 5.88
N VAL A 78 0.71 -1.81 5.42
CA VAL A 78 1.60 -0.78 4.88
C VAL A 78 1.43 0.47 5.75
N GLN A 79 2.46 0.84 6.49
CA GLN A 79 2.48 2.07 7.28
C GLN A 79 3.21 3.16 6.49
N LEU A 80 2.59 4.34 6.39
CA LEU A 80 3.06 5.51 5.68
C LEU A 80 3.34 6.61 6.69
N ILE A 81 4.59 7.06 6.77
CA ILE A 81 5.05 8.05 7.74
C ILE A 81 5.59 9.28 7.02
N GLY A 82 5.23 10.46 7.50
CA GLY A 82 5.75 11.75 7.07
C GLY A 82 5.61 12.79 8.18
N ASN A 83 6.01 14.04 7.92
CA ASN A 83 6.11 15.09 8.95
C ASN A 83 4.84 15.31 9.83
N SER A 84 3.65 15.06 9.29
CA SER A 84 2.38 15.10 10.05
C SER A 84 1.45 13.97 9.65
N LEU A 85 2.03 12.85 9.23
CA LEU A 85 1.34 11.68 8.72
C LEU A 85 1.87 10.45 9.46
N ASP A 86 0.97 9.73 10.11
CA ASP A 86 1.21 8.36 10.55
C ASP A 86 -0.05 7.56 10.22
N TYR A 87 -0.06 6.97 9.02
CA TYR A 87 -1.21 6.23 8.51
C TYR A 87 -0.84 4.77 8.32
N THR A 88 -1.69 3.87 8.81
CA THR A 88 -1.52 2.43 8.57
C THR A 88 -2.66 1.92 7.70
N TYR A 89 -2.32 1.51 6.49
CA TYR A 89 -3.18 0.68 5.66
C TYR A 89 -3.11 -0.76 6.15
N ARG A 90 -4.25 -1.32 6.57
CA ARG A 90 -4.36 -2.72 7.00
C ARG A 90 -5.13 -3.50 5.95
N ILE A 91 -4.53 -4.59 5.45
CA ILE A 91 -5.20 -5.47 4.50
C ILE A 91 -6.38 -6.16 5.22
N PRO A 92 -7.62 -6.01 4.75
CA PRO A 92 -8.78 -6.66 5.35
C PRO A 92 -8.65 -8.18 5.40
N PRO A 93 -9.09 -8.86 6.48
CA PRO A 93 -9.09 -10.32 6.58
C PRO A 93 -9.78 -11.04 5.41
N GLU A 94 -10.84 -10.43 4.87
CA GLU A 94 -11.61 -10.93 3.73
C GLU A 94 -10.72 -11.09 2.49
N ILE A 95 -9.81 -10.14 2.26
CA ILE A 95 -8.83 -10.18 1.17
C ILE A 95 -7.71 -11.17 1.49
N LEU A 96 -7.22 -11.20 2.74
CA LEU A 96 -6.15 -12.12 3.16
C LEU A 96 -6.53 -13.60 3.03
N ASN A 97 -7.83 -13.93 3.07
CA ASN A 97 -8.30 -15.31 2.85
C ASN A 97 -7.90 -15.89 1.48
N ARG A 98 -7.55 -15.05 0.50
CA ARG A 98 -7.06 -15.49 -0.82
C ARG A 98 -5.66 -16.11 -0.81
N ARG A 99 -4.89 -15.96 0.29
CA ARG A 99 -3.56 -16.59 0.46
C ARG A 99 -3.63 -18.05 0.90
N LYS A 100 -4.83 -18.56 1.22
CA LYS A 100 -5.06 -19.93 1.71
C LYS A 100 -5.04 -20.96 0.59
#